data_AF-A0A7C7RYA3-F1
#
_entry.id   AF-A0A7C7RYA3-F1
#
_cell.length_a   1.000
_cell.length_b   1.000
_cell.length_c   1.000
_cell.angle_alpha   90.00
_cell.angle_beta   90.00
_cell.angle_gamma   90.00
#
_symmetry.space_group_name_H-M   'P 1'
#
loop_
_entity.id
_entity.type
_entity.pdbx_description
1 polymer ?
#
loop_
_entity_poly.entity_id
_entity_poly.type
_entity_poly.pdbx_seq_one_letter_code
_entity_poly.pdbx_strand_id
1 'polypeptide(L)'
;MAGRAGRGLRGGRVVIQTYHPDHYAVRAVEHHDYEGFVREELAFRRALDYPPYVRMARLLYRHRDLRRAEVAARDLAERLREALVREGLPPTDLIGPAPAFFMRIRGRYRWQILLRHADPPAFLRRGGVPPGWQVDVDPVDVL
;
A
#
# COMPACT_ATOMS: atom_id res chain seq x y z
N MET A 1 9.07 2.35 -19.64
CA MET A 1 10.51 2.05 -19.77
C MET A 1 10.96 1.68 -21.19
N ALA A 2 10.15 0.99 -22.02
CA ALA A 2 10.50 0.72 -23.43
C ALA A 2 10.73 1.97 -24.30
N GLY A 3 10.08 3.09 -23.97
CA GLY A 3 10.10 4.29 -24.80
C GLY A 3 11.40 5.11 -24.80
N ARG A 4 12.38 4.89 -23.89
CA ARG A 4 13.63 5.68 -23.87
C ARG A 4 14.81 5.01 -24.58
N ALA A 5 14.92 3.68 -24.53
CA ALA A 5 16.03 2.94 -25.15
C ALA A 5 15.90 2.82 -26.68
N GLY A 6 14.68 2.85 -27.24
CA GLY A 6 14.42 2.64 -28.67
C GLY A 6 14.36 3.89 -29.55
N ARG A 7 14.55 5.10 -29.01
CA ARG A 7 14.38 6.37 -29.77
C ARG A 7 15.62 6.80 -30.56
N GLY A 8 16.76 6.13 -30.39
CA GLY A 8 17.96 6.40 -31.16
C GLY A 8 17.91 5.72 -32.53
N LEU A 9 18.53 6.33 -33.54
CA LEU A 9 18.65 5.82 -34.92
C LEU A 9 19.18 4.38 -35.04
N ARG A 10 19.82 3.85 -34.00
CA ARG A 10 20.39 2.49 -33.94
C ARG A 10 19.45 1.43 -33.35
N GLY A 11 18.24 1.83 -32.93
CA GLY A 11 17.35 0.97 -32.15
C GLY A 11 17.91 0.67 -30.76
N GLY A 12 17.07 0.11 -29.90
CA GLY A 12 17.46 -0.33 -28.56
C GLY A 12 16.95 -1.73 -28.29
N ARG A 13 17.78 -2.58 -27.70
CA ARG A 13 17.38 -3.92 -27.26
C ARG A 13 16.97 -3.85 -25.79
N VAL A 14 15.81 -4.41 -25.46
CA VAL A 14 15.35 -4.61 -24.09
C VAL A 14 15.33 -6.11 -23.82
N VAL A 15 15.90 -6.54 -22.70
CA VAL A 15 15.88 -7.94 -22.24
C VAL A 15 15.17 -7.95 -20.90
N ILE A 16 14.19 -8.83 -20.76
CA ILE A 16 13.44 -9.07 -19.51
C ILE A 16 13.81 -10.47 -19.04
N GLN A 17 14.32 -10.57 -17.81
CA GLN A 17 14.64 -11.84 -17.17
C GLN A 17 13.67 -12.06 -16.01
N THR A 18 12.85 -13.11 -16.11
CA THR A 18 11.82 -13.45 -15.12
C THR A 18 11.67 -14.97 -15.04
N TYR A 19 11.27 -15.47 -13.87
CA TYR A 19 10.88 -16.87 -13.69
C TYR A 19 9.46 -17.16 -14.22
N HIS A 20 8.67 -16.12 -14.51
CA HIS A 20 7.29 -16.24 -14.98
C HIS A 20 7.09 -15.49 -16.30
N PRO A 21 7.60 -16.01 -17.44
CA PRO A 21 7.49 -15.35 -18.74
C PRO A 21 6.04 -15.22 -19.22
N ASP A 22 5.16 -16.14 -18.80
CA ASP A 22 3.75 -16.16 -19.22
C ASP A 22 2.84 -15.24 -18.39
N HIS A 23 3.37 -14.56 -17.37
CA HIS A 23 2.58 -13.64 -16.56
C HIS A 23 2.02 -12.51 -17.43
N TYR A 24 0.74 -12.16 -17.26
CA TYR A 24 0.02 -11.20 -18.13
C TYR A 24 0.79 -9.87 -18.29
N ALA A 25 1.36 -9.35 -17.20
CA ALA A 25 2.17 -8.13 -17.23
C ALA A 25 3.45 -8.24 -18.08
N VAL A 26 4.09 -9.40 -18.10
CA VAL A 26 5.28 -9.66 -18.93
C VAL A 26 4.89 -9.74 -20.40
N ARG A 27 3.81 -10.48 -20.69
CA ARG A 27 3.22 -10.57 -22.04
C ARG A 27 2.79 -9.19 -22.55
N ALA A 28 2.18 -8.36 -21.72
CA ALA A 28 1.79 -7.00 -22.10
C ALA A 28 2.99 -6.14 -22.46
N VAL A 29 4.12 -6.26 -21.75
CA VAL A 29 5.36 -5.55 -22.11
C VAL A 29 5.93 -6.06 -23.44
N GLU A 30 5.92 -7.38 -23.67
CA GLU A 30 6.37 -7.99 -24.93
C GLU A 30 5.59 -7.48 -26.15
N HIS A 31 4.26 -7.33 -26.01
CA HIS A 31 3.37 -6.87 -27.09
C HIS A 31 3.20 -5.35 -27.13
N HIS A 32 3.90 -4.61 -26.26
CA HIS A 32 3.69 -3.18 -26.06
C HIS A 32 2.24 -2.78 -25.74
N ASP A 33 1.45 -3.71 -25.18
CA ASP A 33 0.04 -3.54 -24.87
C ASP A 33 -0.17 -2.91 -23.48
N TYR A 34 0.12 -1.62 -23.39
CA TYR A 34 -0.07 -0.87 -22.15
C TYR A 34 -1.54 -0.81 -21.73
N GLU A 35 -2.47 -0.66 -22.67
CA GLU A 35 -3.90 -0.53 -22.37
C GLU A 35 -4.49 -1.83 -21.85
N GLY A 36 -4.09 -2.98 -22.42
CA GLY A 36 -4.47 -4.29 -21.94
C GLY A 36 -3.98 -4.56 -20.52
N PHE A 37 -2.72 -4.22 -20.24
CA PHE A 37 -2.18 -4.28 -18.88
C PHE A 37 -2.99 -3.44 -17.89
N VAL A 38 -3.26 -2.17 -18.23
CA VAL A 38 -4.01 -1.25 -17.35
C VAL A 38 -5.42 -1.77 -17.09
N ARG A 39 -6.11 -2.29 -18.11
CA ARG A 39 -7.46 -2.83 -17.98
C ARG A 39 -7.49 -4.02 -17.01
N GLU A 40 -6.53 -4.94 -17.13
CA GLU A 40 -6.44 -6.12 -16.26
C GLU A 40 -6.07 -5.74 -14.82
N GLU A 41 -5.07 -4.87 -14.64
CA GLU A 41 -4.64 -4.39 -13.32
C GLU A 41 -5.77 -3.62 -12.60
N LEU A 42 -6.52 -2.77 -13.31
CA LEU A 42 -7.67 -2.07 -12.75
C LEU A 42 -8.82 -3.01 -12.38
N ALA A 43 -9.05 -4.08 -13.16
CA ALA A 43 -10.05 -5.09 -12.81
C ALA A 43 -9.69 -5.80 -11.49
N PHE A 44 -8.42 -6.19 -11.32
CA PHE A 44 -7.93 -6.78 -10.07
C PHE A 44 -8.05 -5.83 -8.88
N ARG A 45 -7.65 -4.56 -9.05
CA ARG A 45 -7.76 -3.54 -7.99
C ARG A 45 -9.20 -3.28 -7.60
N ARG A 46 -10.14 -3.32 -8.55
CA ARG A 46 -11.57 -3.18 -8.26
C ARG A 46 -12.11 -4.36 -7.48
N ALA A 47 -11.71 -5.58 -7.83
CA ALA A 47 -12.17 -6.79 -7.16
C ALA A 47 -11.65 -6.93 -5.72
N LEU A 48 -10.52 -6.28 -5.40
CA LEU A 48 -9.84 -6.37 -4.12
C LEU A 48 -9.94 -5.09 -3.28
N ASP A 49 -10.78 -4.13 -3.69
CA ASP A 49 -10.94 -2.82 -3.04
C ASP A 49 -9.60 -2.13 -2.79
N TYR A 50 -8.83 -1.92 -3.87
CA TYR A 50 -7.60 -1.12 -3.85
C TYR A 50 -7.79 0.20 -4.61
N PRO A 51 -6.96 1.22 -4.31
CA PRO A 51 -6.90 2.45 -5.08
C PRO A 51 -6.78 2.16 -6.60
N PRO A 52 -7.57 2.84 -7.45
CA PRO A 52 -8.33 4.08 -7.16
C PRO A 52 -9.76 3.89 -6.65
N TYR A 53 -10.24 2.66 -6.45
CA TYR A 53 -11.65 2.38 -6.13
C TYR A 53 -12.00 2.62 -4.65
N VAL A 54 -11.01 2.59 -3.77
CA VAL A 54 -11.10 3.02 -2.38
C VAL A 54 -9.89 3.88 -2.03
N ARG A 55 -10.04 4.77 -1.05
CA ARG A 55 -8.89 5.51 -0.51
C ARG A 55 -8.21 4.73 0.60
N MET A 56 -6.93 5.02 0.81
CA MET A 56 -6.13 4.33 1.80
C MET A 56 -5.35 5.33 2.65
N ALA A 57 -5.19 5.07 3.94
CA ALA A 57 -4.24 5.78 4.79
C ALA A 57 -3.28 4.79 5.43
N ARG A 58 -2.00 5.13 5.46
CA ARG A 58 -0.99 4.44 6.23
C ARG A 58 -0.74 5.20 7.52
N LEU A 59 -0.87 4.51 8.64
CA LEU A 59 -0.45 4.99 9.95
C LEU A 59 0.86 4.31 10.30
N LEU A 60 1.92 5.10 10.52
CA LEU A 60 3.26 4.61 10.83
C LEU A 60 3.69 5.09 12.21
N TYR A 61 4.02 4.14 13.09
CA TYR A 61 4.62 4.41 14.38
C TYR A 61 6.08 3.99 14.41
N ARG A 62 6.91 4.78 15.11
CA ARG A 62 8.36 4.58 15.15
C ARG A 62 8.89 4.72 16.57
N HIS A 63 9.59 3.72 17.06
CA HIS A 63 10.15 3.75 18.41
C HIS A 63 11.52 3.04 18.48
N ARG A 64 12.40 3.44 19.40
CA ARG A 64 13.75 2.81 19.55
C ARG A 64 13.67 1.39 20.13
N ASP A 65 12.69 1.17 20.99
CA ASP A 65 12.32 -0.12 21.56
C ASP A 65 11.26 -0.81 20.68
N LEU A 66 11.52 -2.08 20.31
CA LEU A 66 10.65 -2.88 19.45
C LEU A 66 9.30 -3.19 20.11
N ARG A 67 9.31 -3.62 21.38
CA ARG A 67 8.11 -3.97 22.15
C ARG A 67 7.17 -2.78 22.26
N ARG A 68 7.71 -1.60 22.54
CA ARG A 68 6.91 -0.36 22.59
C ARG A 68 6.33 0.02 21.22
N ALA A 69 7.07 -0.21 20.13
CA ALA A 69 6.56 0.04 18.78
C ALA A 69 5.38 -0.88 18.45
N GLU A 70 5.51 -2.16 18.80
CA GLU A 70 4.49 -3.18 18.58
C GLU A 70 3.24 -2.94 19.42
N VAL A 71 3.39 -2.72 20.73
CA VAL A 71 2.26 -2.48 21.64
C VAL A 71 1.47 -1.25 21.19
N ALA A 72 2.15 -0.14 20.91
CA ALA A 72 1.47 1.06 20.41
C ALA A 72 0.66 0.79 19.13
N ALA A 73 1.19 -0.03 18.22
CA ALA A 73 0.50 -0.38 16.99
C ALA A 73 -0.69 -1.32 17.21
N ARG A 74 -0.58 -2.28 18.13
CA ARG A 74 -1.71 -3.14 18.53
C ARG A 74 -2.82 -2.32 19.18
N ASP A 75 -2.49 -1.48 20.15
CA ASP A 75 -3.45 -0.64 20.86
C ASP A 75 -4.21 0.31 19.93
N LEU A 76 -3.54 0.87 18.91
CA LEU A 76 -4.22 1.72 17.92
C LEU A 76 -5.09 0.88 16.97
N ALA A 77 -4.59 -0.27 16.51
CA ALA A 77 -5.34 -1.13 15.61
C ALA A 77 -6.64 -1.63 16.25
N GLU A 78 -6.63 -1.99 17.53
CA GLU A 78 -7.83 -2.41 18.28
C GLU A 78 -8.87 -1.28 18.33
N ARG A 79 -8.46 -0.07 18.73
CA ARG A 79 -9.35 1.11 18.77
C ARG A 79 -9.95 1.44 17.41
N LEU A 80 -9.15 1.35 16.34
CA LEU A 80 -9.63 1.63 14.99
C LEU A 80 -10.59 0.53 14.50
N ARG A 81 -10.37 -0.74 14.85
CA ARG A 81 -11.32 -1.82 14.55
C ARG A 81 -12.65 -1.60 15.26
N GLU A 82 -12.64 -1.22 16.53
CA GLU A 82 -13.86 -0.88 17.26
C GLU A 82 -14.58 0.31 16.62
N ALA A 83 -13.84 1.33 16.17
CA ALA A 83 -14.41 2.45 15.42
C ALA A 83 -15.05 2.02 14.10
N LEU A 84 -14.40 1.13 13.33
CA LEU A 84 -14.97 0.57 12.10
C LEU A 84 -16.29 -0.17 12.37
N VAL A 85 -16.31 -1.05 13.37
CA VAL A 85 -17.51 -1.80 13.76
C VAL A 85 -18.65 -0.87 14.16
N ARG A 86 -18.37 0.22 14.90
CA ARG A 86 -19.38 1.22 15.26
C ARG A 86 -19.94 1.99 14.07
N GLU A 87 -19.14 2.20 13.02
CA GLU A 87 -19.60 2.81 11.77
C GLU A 87 -20.22 1.79 10.78
N GLY A 88 -20.36 0.51 11.18
CA GLY A 88 -20.91 -0.55 10.35
C GLY A 88 -19.99 -1.03 9.23
N LEU A 89 -18.68 -0.73 9.35
CA LEU A 89 -17.66 -1.04 8.36
C LEU A 89 -16.94 -2.34 8.70
N PRO A 90 -16.45 -3.09 7.69
CA PRO A 90 -15.83 -4.38 7.92
C PRO A 90 -14.47 -4.21 8.61
N PRO A 91 -14.13 -5.02 9.63
CA PRO A 91 -12.81 -4.98 10.27
C PRO A 91 -11.64 -5.27 9.31
N THR A 92 -11.93 -5.91 8.17
CA THR A 92 -10.96 -6.17 7.11
C THR A 92 -10.47 -4.91 6.42
N ASP A 93 -11.13 -3.76 6.57
CA ASP A 93 -10.63 -2.47 6.10
C ASP A 93 -9.39 -1.98 6.86
N LEU A 94 -9.07 -2.63 7.98
CA LEU A 94 -7.82 -2.41 8.71
C LEU A 94 -6.85 -3.59 8.50
N ILE A 95 -5.75 -3.33 7.79
CA ILE A 95 -4.67 -4.28 7.53
C ILE A 95 -3.52 -4.02 8.50
N GLY A 96 -2.99 -5.09 9.09
CA GLY A 96 -1.99 -5.01 10.16
C GLY A 96 -2.64 -5.10 11.54
N PRO A 97 -1.98 -4.62 12.62
CA PRO A 97 -0.69 -3.96 12.63
C PRO A 97 0.42 -4.93 12.22
N ALA A 98 1.39 -4.44 11.45
CA ALA A 98 2.52 -5.24 11.00
C ALA A 98 3.82 -4.42 11.00
N PRO A 99 5.00 -5.07 11.07
CA PRO A 99 6.25 -4.39 10.78
C PRO A 99 6.19 -3.72 9.40
N ALA A 100 6.75 -2.51 9.29
CA ALA A 100 6.93 -1.90 7.97
C ALA A 100 7.95 -2.71 7.16
N PHE A 101 7.86 -2.66 5.81
CA PHE A 101 8.76 -3.39 4.89
C PHE A 101 10.23 -3.33 5.33
N PHE A 102 10.72 -2.13 5.65
CA PHE A 102 11.95 -1.96 6.43
C PHE A 102 11.63 -1.81 7.91
N MET A 103 11.73 -2.91 8.64
CA MET A 103 11.37 -2.99 10.07
C MET A 103 12.17 -2.02 10.94
N ARG A 104 13.43 -1.71 10.61
CA ARG A 104 14.28 -0.79 11.40
C ARG A 104 15.05 0.16 10.49
N ILE A 105 14.92 1.46 10.76
CA ILE A 105 15.67 2.53 10.07
C ILE A 105 16.25 3.48 11.11
N ARG A 106 17.55 3.80 11.00
CA ARG A 106 18.24 4.76 11.89
C ARG A 106 17.99 4.47 13.39
N GLY A 107 18.06 3.18 13.76
CA GLY A 107 17.88 2.74 15.15
C GLY A 107 16.45 2.79 15.70
N ARG A 108 15.43 3.01 14.86
CA ARG A 108 14.02 2.98 15.25
C ARG A 108 13.28 1.87 14.52
N TYR A 109 12.56 1.05 15.29
CA TYR A 109 11.61 0.05 14.79
C TYR A 109 10.35 0.73 14.27
N ARG A 110 9.81 0.19 13.18
CA ARG A 110 8.72 0.79 12.41
C ARG A 110 7.58 -0.21 12.31
N TRP A 111 6.41 0.20 12.77
CA TRP A 111 5.16 -0.55 12.67
C TRP A 111 4.14 0.27 11.92
N GLN A 112 3.35 -0.40 11.08
CA GLN A 112 2.35 0.24 10.25
C GLN A 112 0.99 -0.43 10.36
N ILE A 113 -0.04 0.38 10.13
CA ILE A 113 -1.43 -0.02 9.94
C ILE A 113 -1.88 0.62 8.64
N LEU A 114 -2.58 -0.14 7.80
CA LEU A 114 -3.23 0.39 6.61
C LEU A 114 -4.73 0.41 6.85
N LEU A 115 -5.35 1.53 6.57
CA LEU A 115 -6.78 1.75 6.66
C LEU A 115 -7.31 2.00 5.26
N ARG A 116 -8.23 1.16 4.80
CA ARG A 116 -9.11 1.47 3.67
C ARG A 116 -10.33 2.21 4.19
N HIS A 117 -10.71 3.30 3.54
CA HIS A 117 -11.92 4.05 3.89
C HIS A 117 -12.31 4.97 2.74
N ALA A 118 -13.58 5.34 2.62
CA ALA A 118 -14.02 6.33 1.62
C ALA A 118 -13.43 7.72 1.90
N ASP A 119 -13.30 8.09 3.18
CA ASP A 119 -12.65 9.31 3.67
C ASP A 119 -11.76 9.01 4.88
N PRO A 120 -10.51 8.55 4.68
CA PRO A 120 -9.62 8.22 5.78
C PRO A 120 -9.34 9.41 6.72
N PRO A 121 -9.11 10.65 6.24
CA PRO A 121 -8.92 11.81 7.12
C PRO A 121 -10.10 12.09 8.07
N ALA A 122 -11.35 11.99 7.60
CA ALA A 122 -12.51 12.18 8.48
C ALA A 122 -12.62 11.08 9.53
N PHE A 123 -12.44 9.82 9.13
CA PHE A 123 -12.49 8.67 10.02
C PHE A 123 -11.40 8.75 11.11
N LEU A 124 -10.16 9.02 10.73
CA LEU A 124 -9.02 9.09 11.67
C LEU A 124 -9.14 10.25 12.66
N ARG A 125 -9.77 11.37 12.28
CA ARG A 125 -10.07 12.48 13.20
C ARG A 125 -11.06 12.06 14.28
N ARG A 126 -12.08 11.27 13.93
CA ARG A 126 -13.05 10.73 14.91
C ARG A 126 -12.48 9.60 15.75
N GLY A 127 -11.68 8.72 15.13
CA GLY A 127 -11.05 7.57 15.79
C GLY A 127 -9.93 7.94 16.77
N GLY A 128 -9.38 9.15 16.65
CA GLY A 128 -8.38 9.69 17.59
C GLY A 128 -7.03 9.00 17.45
N VAL A 129 -6.22 9.44 16.50
CA VAL A 129 -4.83 8.96 16.36
C VAL A 129 -3.96 9.60 17.45
N PRO A 130 -3.27 8.80 18.30
CA PRO A 130 -2.40 9.33 19.34
C PRO A 130 -1.23 10.15 18.78
N PRO A 131 -0.63 11.06 19.57
CA PRO A 131 0.57 11.79 19.14
C PRO A 131 1.74 10.83 18.85
N GLY A 132 2.61 11.22 17.93
CA GLY A 132 3.80 10.45 17.52
C GLY A 132 3.57 9.47 16.37
N TRP A 133 2.34 9.36 15.88
CA TRP A 133 2.01 8.65 14.65
C TRP A 133 2.19 9.54 13.43
N GLN A 134 2.76 8.99 12.36
CA GLN A 134 2.78 9.61 11.04
C GLN A 134 1.60 9.05 10.24
N VAL A 135 0.72 9.93 9.76
CA VAL A 135 -0.41 9.56 8.90
C VAL A 135 -0.08 10.00 7.48
N ASP A 136 -0.17 9.06 6.56
CA ASP A 136 0.12 9.23 5.14
C ASP A 136 -1.13 8.83 4.36
N VAL A 137 -1.77 9.81 3.72
CA VAL A 137 -3.05 9.64 3.04
C VAL A 137 -2.77 9.43 1.55
N ASP A 138 -3.38 8.39 1.00
CA ASP A 138 -3.16 7.89 -0.36
C ASP A 138 -1.66 7.58 -0.61
N PRO A 139 -1.07 6.65 0.19
CA PRO A 139 0.36 6.36 0.12
C PRO A 139 0.72 5.68 -1.20
N VAL A 140 1.81 6.14 -1.83
CA VAL A 140 2.25 5.63 -3.15
C VAL A 140 3.10 4.36 -3.09
N ASP A 141 3.67 4.02 -1.92
CA ASP A 141 4.68 2.96 -1.78
C ASP A 141 4.17 1.68 -1.08
N VAL A 142 2.85 1.52 -0.96
CA VAL A 142 2.23 0.50 -0.11
C VAL A 142 1.60 -0.66 -0.92
N LEU A 143 1.49 -0.49 -2.24
CA LEU A 143 0.88 -1.42 -3.19
C LEU A 143 1.80 -1.66 -4.39
#